data_AF-A0ABD0PXE1-F1
#
_entry.id   AF-A0ABD0PXE1-F1
#
_cell.length_a   1.000
_cell.length_b   1.000
_cell.length_c   1.000
_cell.angle_alpha   90.00
_cell.angle_beta   90.00
_cell.angle_gamma   90.00
#
_symmetry.space_group_name_H-M   'P 1'
#
loop_
_entity.id
_entity.type
_entity.pdbx_description
1 polymer ?
#
loop_
_entity_poly.entity_id
_entity_poly.type
_entity_poly.pdbx_seq_one_letter_code
_entity_poly.pdbx_strand_id
1 'polypeptide(L)'
;AQRQNLHSLFLSGGGVESVNPCLILIVRRENVVGDSMEVLRKSKNVDYKKPLKVNDASSAVFHFIVLQVIFVGEEAVDAGGVRKEFFLLIMKELLDPKYGMFRYYEESRLIWFAHK
;
A
#
# COMPACT_ATOMS: atom_id res chain seq x y z
N ALA A 1 -30.85 8.77 15.79
CA ALA A 1 -31.01 8.60 14.34
C ALA A 1 -29.70 8.04 13.77
N GLN A 2 -29.81 6.86 13.17
CA GLN A 2 -28.75 5.91 12.85
C GLN A 2 -27.98 6.37 11.60
N ARG A 3 -26.63 6.43 11.66
CA ARG A 3 -25.78 6.63 10.48
C ARG A 3 -26.02 5.48 9.53
N GLN A 4 -26.76 5.74 8.46
CA GLN A 4 -27.03 4.75 7.42
C GLN A 4 -25.74 4.49 6.64
N ASN A 5 -25.29 3.24 6.68
CA ASN A 5 -24.19 2.74 5.86
C ASN A 5 -24.60 2.81 4.38
N LEU A 6 -23.96 3.70 3.63
CA LEU A 6 -24.11 3.87 2.18
C LEU A 6 -23.69 2.63 1.35
N HIS A 7 -23.14 1.61 2.02
CA HIS A 7 -22.65 0.37 1.39
C HIS A 7 -23.76 -0.60 0.96
N SER A 8 -25.00 -0.39 1.40
CA SER A 8 -26.11 -1.34 1.19
C SER A 8 -26.89 -1.13 -0.12
N LEU A 9 -26.66 -0.03 -0.85
CA LEU A 9 -27.45 0.31 -2.04
C LEU A 9 -26.89 -0.28 -3.36
N PHE A 10 -25.71 -0.91 -3.34
CA PHE A 10 -25.01 -1.33 -4.56
C PHE A 10 -25.08 -2.83 -4.88
N LEU A 11 -25.86 -3.63 -4.15
CA LEU A 11 -25.94 -5.08 -4.35
C LEU A 11 -27.34 -5.53 -4.79
N SER A 12 -27.75 -5.10 -5.98
CA SER A 12 -28.85 -5.73 -6.72
C SER A 12 -28.42 -5.99 -8.16
N GLY A 13 -27.95 -7.21 -8.42
CA GLY A 13 -27.80 -7.75 -9.77
C GLY A 13 -26.38 -8.04 -10.22
N GLY A 14 -25.97 -9.31 -10.15
CA GLY A 14 -24.74 -9.84 -10.74
C GLY A 14 -23.64 -10.09 -9.71
N GLY A 15 -23.22 -11.35 -9.56
CA GLY A 15 -22.16 -11.74 -8.63
C GLY A 15 -20.84 -11.08 -9.01
N VAL A 16 -20.50 -9.99 -8.33
CA VAL A 16 -19.16 -9.42 -8.32
C VAL A 16 -18.55 -9.86 -7.00
N GLU A 17 -17.50 -10.69 -7.05
CA GLU A 17 -16.71 -11.01 -5.86
C GLU A 17 -16.28 -9.69 -5.22
N SER A 18 -16.72 -9.46 -3.98
CA SER A 18 -16.33 -8.30 -3.19
C SER A 18 -14.88 -8.51 -2.75
N VAL A 19 -13.94 -8.17 -3.63
CA VAL A 19 -12.54 -7.98 -3.25
C VAL A 19 -12.50 -6.79 -2.31
N ASN A 20 -12.05 -7.03 -1.07
CA ASN A 20 -11.85 -5.98 -0.09
C ASN A 20 -10.87 -4.95 -0.67
N PRO A 21 -11.28 -3.70 -0.94
CA PRO A 21 -10.45 -2.71 -1.61
C PRO A 21 -9.46 -2.06 -0.62
N CYS A 22 -9.03 -2.78 0.42
CA CYS A 22 -8.13 -2.28 1.45
C CYS A 22 -6.96 -3.25 1.65
N LEU A 23 -5.73 -2.75 1.47
CA LEU A 23 -4.52 -3.47 1.83
C LEU A 23 -4.12 -3.04 3.24
N ILE A 24 -4.26 -3.95 4.20
CA ILE A 24 -3.88 -3.71 5.60
C ILE A 24 -2.47 -4.26 5.83
N LEU A 25 -1.55 -3.36 6.19
CA LEU A 25 -0.19 -3.69 6.61
C LEU A 25 -0.09 -3.57 8.13
N ILE A 26 0.06 -4.71 8.81
CA ILE A 26 0.41 -4.74 10.23
C ILE A 26 1.92 -4.98 10.29
N VAL A 27 2.67 -4.00 10.77
CA VAL A 27 4.14 -4.01 10.69
C VAL A 27 4.78 -3.62 12.01
N ARG A 28 5.92 -4.21 12.32
CA ARG A 28 6.83 -3.78 13.39
C ARG A 28 7.82 -2.76 12.83
N ARG A 29 8.18 -1.73 13.60
CA ARG A 29 9.11 -0.67 13.16
C ARG A 29 10.48 -1.24 12.80
N GLU A 30 10.94 -2.18 13.61
CA GLU A 30 12.22 -2.87 13.49
C GLU A 30 12.26 -3.90 12.35
N ASN A 31 11.10 -4.28 11.78
CA ASN A 31 11.00 -5.27 10.72
C ASN A 31 10.07 -4.83 9.56
N VAL A 32 10.04 -3.53 9.27
CA VAL A 32 9.08 -2.93 8.34
C VAL A 32 9.13 -3.56 6.95
N VAL A 33 10.32 -3.91 6.43
CA VAL A 33 10.49 -4.55 5.12
C VAL A 33 9.96 -5.99 5.14
N GLY A 34 10.40 -6.78 6.11
CA GLY A 34 10.03 -8.19 6.22
C GLY A 34 8.53 -8.38 6.37
N ASP A 35 7.91 -7.65 7.31
CA ASP A 35 6.47 -7.72 7.57
C ASP A 35 5.66 -7.26 6.34
N SER A 36 6.09 -6.19 5.67
CA SER A 36 5.43 -5.72 4.44
C SER A 36 5.49 -6.76 3.32
N MET A 37 6.65 -7.38 3.09
CA MET A 37 6.83 -8.39 2.05
C MET A 37 6.00 -9.64 2.31
N GLU A 38 5.85 -10.05 3.58
CA GLU A 38 5.02 -11.20 3.94
C GLU A 38 3.55 -10.96 3.56
N VAL A 39 3.01 -9.78 3.85
CA VAL A 39 1.63 -9.41 3.48
C VAL A 39 1.48 -9.32 1.97
N LEU A 40 2.39 -8.62 1.29
CA LEU A 40 2.34 -8.46 -0.17
C LEU A 40 2.40 -9.81 -0.92
N ARG A 41 3.18 -10.77 -0.43
CA ARG A 41 3.26 -12.12 -1.03
C ARG A 41 1.96 -12.91 -0.90
N LYS A 42 1.18 -12.68 0.17
CA LYS A 42 -0.11 -13.34 0.40
C LYS A 42 -1.23 -12.70 -0.41
N SER A 43 -1.11 -11.40 -0.73
CA SER A 43 -2.04 -10.64 -1.55
C SER A 43 -1.90 -10.96 -3.04
N LYS A 44 -2.52 -12.05 -3.51
CA LYS A 44 -2.39 -12.55 -4.89
C LYS A 44 -3.14 -11.73 -5.97
N ASN A 45 -4.08 -10.86 -5.59
CA ASN A 45 -4.96 -10.13 -6.53
C ASN A 45 -5.23 -8.68 -6.09
N VAL A 46 -4.18 -7.95 -5.68
CA VAL A 46 -4.30 -6.53 -5.32
C VAL A 46 -3.66 -5.71 -6.43
N ASP A 47 -4.47 -4.96 -7.19
CA ASP A 47 -3.98 -4.00 -8.19
C ASP A 47 -3.30 -2.80 -7.51
N TYR A 48 -2.00 -2.89 -7.25
CA TYR A 48 -1.22 -1.83 -6.57
C TYR A 48 -1.10 -0.50 -7.33
N LYS A 49 -1.80 -0.34 -8.46
CA LYS A 49 -1.63 0.80 -9.37
C LYS A 49 -2.46 2.00 -8.91
N LYS A 50 -1.85 3.19 -8.93
CA LYS A 50 -2.60 4.46 -8.95
C LYS A 50 -3.52 4.45 -10.17
N PRO A 51 -4.76 4.96 -10.07
CA PRO A 51 -5.68 4.99 -11.20
C PRO A 51 -5.09 5.87 -12.31
N LEU A 52 -4.65 5.25 -13.40
CA LEU A 52 -4.52 5.95 -14.66
C LEU A 52 -5.95 6.30 -15.08
N LYS A 53 -6.23 7.58 -15.36
CA LYS A 53 -7.54 8.02 -15.84
C LYS A 53 -7.86 7.25 -17.12
N VAL A 54 -8.74 6.26 -17.02
CA VAL A 54 -9.34 5.59 -18.18
C VAL A 54 -10.59 6.40 -18.52
N ASN A 55 -10.70 6.82 -19.78
CA ASN A 55 -11.75 7.72 -20.26
C ASN A 55 -13.10 6.99 -20.44
N ASP A 56 -13.14 5.69 -20.16
CA ASP A 56 -14.28 4.82 -20.40
C ASP A 56 -15.01 4.53 -19.09
N ALA A 57 -16.11 5.26 -18.87
CA ALA A 57 -16.93 5.20 -17.66
C ALA A 57 -17.62 3.83 -17.41
N SER A 58 -17.58 2.91 -18.37
CA SER A 58 -18.21 1.58 -18.26
C SER A 58 -17.30 0.48 -17.70
N SER A 59 -16.00 0.74 -17.57
CA SER A 59 -15.02 -0.18 -16.96
C SER A 59 -14.29 0.46 -15.77
N ALA A 60 -14.90 1.48 -15.18
CA ALA A 60 -14.39 2.17 -14.01
C ALA A 60 -15.16 1.71 -12.76
N VAL A 61 -15.16 0.40 -12.49
CA VAL A 61 -15.26 -0.03 -11.09
C VAL A 61 -13.92 0.34 -10.48
N PHE A 62 -13.82 1.59 -10.03
CA PHE A 62 -12.65 2.17 -9.39
C PHE A 62 -12.19 1.26 -8.24
N HIS A 63 -11.21 0.40 -8.53
CA HIS A 63 -10.50 -0.37 -7.51
C HIS A 63 -9.59 0.58 -6.74
N PHE A 64 -10.17 1.46 -5.93
CA PHE A 64 -9.44 2.36 -5.07
C PHE A 64 -8.88 1.55 -3.91
N ILE A 65 -7.70 0.95 -4.09
CA ILE A 65 -7.05 0.20 -3.03
C ILE A 65 -6.53 1.17 -1.98
N VAL A 66 -7.16 1.16 -0.81
CA VAL A 66 -6.79 1.95 0.34
C VAL A 66 -5.67 1.23 1.09
N LEU A 67 -4.51 1.87 1.25
CA LEU A 67 -3.44 1.34 2.09
C LEU A 67 -3.65 1.74 3.55
N GLN A 68 -3.98 0.79 4.42
CA GLN A 68 -4.04 0.99 5.86
C GLN A 68 -2.78 0.44 6.52
N VAL A 69 -2.08 1.25 7.29
CA VAL A 69 -0.88 0.82 8.01
C VAL A 69 -1.15 0.87 9.51
N ILE A 70 -0.73 -0.19 10.21
CA ILE A 70 -0.86 -0.34 11.66
C ILE A 70 0.53 -0.74 12.18
N PHE A 71 1.12 0.12 13.01
CA PHE A 71 2.31 -0.25 13.76
C PHE A 71 1.92 -1.07 14.98
N VAL A 72 2.57 -2.22 15.18
CA VAL A 72 2.24 -3.14 16.28
C VAL A 72 2.48 -2.46 17.62
N GLY A 73 1.45 -2.44 18.48
CA GLY A 73 1.53 -1.86 19.82
C GLY A 73 1.41 -0.33 19.87
N GLU A 74 1.03 0.31 18.77
CA GLU A 74 0.91 1.77 18.69
C GLU A 74 -0.50 2.22 18.36
N GLU A 75 -0.96 3.27 19.05
CA GLU A 75 -2.24 3.91 18.75
C GLU A 75 -2.05 4.92 17.60
N ALA A 76 -2.74 4.67 16.49
CA ALA A 76 -2.77 5.59 15.36
C ALA A 76 -3.80 6.70 15.58
N VAL A 77 -3.35 7.96 15.70
CA VAL A 77 -4.24 9.13 15.83
C VAL A 77 -4.74 9.62 14.46
N ASP A 78 -3.88 9.56 13.43
CA ASP A 78 -4.19 9.98 12.06
C ASP A 78 -3.67 8.96 11.04
N ALA A 79 -4.59 8.43 10.22
CA ALA A 79 -4.26 7.48 9.16
C ALA A 79 -3.32 8.08 8.09
N GLY A 80 -3.41 9.39 7.83
CA GLY A 80 -2.54 10.09 6.87
C GLY A 80 -1.09 10.15 7.35
N GLY A 81 -0.88 10.58 8.59
CA GLY A 81 0.42 10.62 9.26
C GLY A 81 1.10 9.25 9.32
N VAL A 82 0.38 8.22 9.76
CA VAL A 82 0.92 6.85 9.86
C VAL A 82 1.33 6.31 8.48
N ARG A 83 0.55 6.58 7.43
CA ARG A 83 0.92 6.20 6.05
C ARG A 83 2.18 6.92 5.58
N LYS A 84 2.31 8.23 5.85
CA LYS A 84 3.51 9.01 5.50
C LYS A 84 4.75 8.47 6.21
N GLU A 85 4.62 8.17 7.49
CA GLU A 85 5.71 7.62 8.29
C GLU A 85 6.15 6.25 7.78
N PHE A 86 5.21 5.37 7.46
CA PHE A 86 5.51 4.09 6.83
C PHE A 86 6.35 4.23 5.55
N PHE A 87 5.96 5.13 4.65
CA PHE A 87 6.71 5.35 3.42
C PHE A 87 8.12 5.90 3.67
N LEU A 88 8.30 6.74 4.68
CA LEU A 88 9.64 7.22 5.06
C LEU A 88 10.51 6.09 5.61
N LEU A 89 9.97 5.24 6.50
CA LEU A 89 10.68 4.12 7.08
C LEU A 89 11.06 3.07 6.04
N ILE A 90 10.12 2.65 5.18
CA ILE A 90 10.38 1.67 4.14
C ILE A 90 11.41 2.20 3.14
N MET A 91 11.34 3.47 2.73
CA MET A 91 12.32 4.05 1.81
C MET A 91 13.71 4.11 2.45
N LYS A 92 13.80 4.49 3.73
CA LYS A 92 15.08 4.49 4.46
C LYS A 92 15.70 3.09 4.50
N GLU A 93 14.89 2.07 4.80
CA GLU A 93 15.35 0.68 4.84
C GLU A 93 15.75 0.19 3.45
N LEU A 94 14.92 0.37 2.42
CA LEU A 94 15.23 -0.13 1.07
C LEU A 94 16.47 0.52 0.44
N LEU A 95 16.77 1.76 0.80
CA LEU A 95 17.98 2.48 0.35
C LEU A 95 19.24 2.12 1.16
N ASP A 96 19.10 1.37 2.25
CA ASP A 96 20.24 0.87 3.02
C ASP A 96 21.03 -0.14 2.17
N PRO A 97 22.36 0.04 2.01
CA PRO A 97 23.21 -0.89 1.28
C PRO A 97 23.09 -2.35 1.72
N LYS A 98 22.66 -2.64 2.96
CA LYS A 98 22.46 -4.00 3.49
C LYS A 98 21.48 -4.84 2.67
N TYR A 99 20.52 -4.22 1.98
CA TYR A 99 19.57 -4.94 1.13
C TYR A 99 20.06 -5.11 -0.31
N GLY A 100 21.14 -4.43 -0.70
CA GLY A 100 21.74 -4.55 -2.03
C GLY A 100 20.82 -4.13 -3.20
N MET A 101 19.72 -3.42 -2.95
CA MET A 101 18.76 -3.04 -4.00
C MET A 101 19.24 -1.81 -4.78
N PHE A 102 19.90 -0.88 -4.09
CA PHE A 102 20.33 0.39 -4.64
C PHE A 102 21.80 0.67 -4.32
N ARG A 103 22.45 1.47 -5.17
CA ARG A 103 23.81 1.95 -5.01
C ARG A 103 23.83 3.47 -5.20
N TYR A 104 24.56 4.15 -4.33
CA TYR A 104 24.89 5.56 -4.49
C TYR A 104 26.14 5.72 -5.37
N TYR A 105 26.07 6.65 -6.34
CA TYR A 105 27.17 7.01 -7.22
C TYR A 105 27.64 8.42 -6.87
N GLU A 106 28.84 8.55 -6.32
CA GLU A 106 29.37 9.82 -5.82
C GLU A 106 29.52 10.86 -6.95
N GLU A 107 29.90 10.42 -8.15
CA GLU A 107 30.18 11.30 -9.28
C GLU A 107 28.92 12.03 -9.77
N SER A 108 27.80 11.32 -9.83
CA SER A 108 26.51 11.88 -10.26
C SER A 108 25.65 12.37 -9.10
N ARG A 109 25.99 11.97 -7.86
CA ARG A 109 25.17 12.11 -6.64
C ARG A 109 23.78 11.51 -6.78
N LEU A 110 23.66 10.47 -7.61
CA LEU A 110 22.41 9.75 -7.82
C LEU A 110 22.43 8.40 -7.10
N ILE A 111 21.24 7.95 -6.71
CA ILE A 111 21.00 6.58 -6.30
C ILE A 111 20.40 5.84 -7.49
N TRP A 112 20.98 4.70 -7.85
CA TRP A 112 20.48 3.85 -8.92
C TRP A 112 20.33 2.41 -8.45
N PHE A 113 19.57 1.61 -9.19
CA PHE A 113 19.50 0.17 -8.94
C PHE A 113 20.91 -0.42 -9.01
N ALA A 114 21.26 -1.22 -8.00
CA ALA A 114 22.51 -1.96 -8.04
C ALA A 114 22.44 -2.96 -9.21
N HIS A 115 23.53 -3.07 -9.96
CA HIS A 115 23.65 -4.11 -10.98
C HIS A 115 23.64 -5.47 -10.28
N LYS A 116 22.78 -6.39 -10.73
CA LYS A 116 22.75 -7.77 -10.24
C LYS A 116 24.08 -8.48 -10.49
#